data_AF-A0A2E9FFY1-F1
#
_entry.id   AF-A0A2E9FFY1-F1
#
_cell.length_a   1.000
_cell.length_b   1.000
_cell.length_c   1.000
_cell.angle_alpha   90.00
_cell.angle_beta   90.00
_cell.angle_gamma   90.00
#
_symmetry.space_group_name_H-M   'P 1'
#
loop_
_entity.id
_entity.type
_entity.pdbx_description
1 polymer ?
#
loop_
_entity_poly.entity_id
_entity_poly.type
_entity_poly.pdbx_seq_one_letter_code
_entity_poly.pdbx_strand_id
1 'polypeptide(L)'
;MPHMNIVKFHVNPDNIDNFLDAFKNATLNQGQISAKLVQIAENKFCSIGLWESQSAMDEAMDDMISFLDTIRHMLITISEELGVTDPASGPVLIEHN
;
A
#
# COMPACT_ATOMS: atom_id res chain seq x y z
N MET A 1 14.51 -13.96 -0.91
CA MET A 1 14.29 -13.49 0.47
C MET A 1 12.97 -12.74 0.45
N PRO A 2 12.05 -13.00 1.40
CA PRO A 2 10.80 -12.27 1.45
C PRO A 2 11.05 -10.76 1.49
N HIS A 3 10.20 -10.03 0.80
CA HIS A 3 10.29 -8.58 0.68
C HIS A 3 8.97 -7.97 1.11
N MET A 4 8.99 -6.76 1.66
CA MET A 4 7.78 -6.04 2.03
C MET A 4 7.76 -4.66 1.40
N ASN A 5 6.56 -4.23 1.01
CA ASN A 5 6.27 -2.83 0.75
C ASN A 5 5.30 -2.30 1.81
N ILE A 6 5.50 -1.04 2.18
CA ILE A 6 4.76 -0.33 3.20
C ILE A 6 4.39 1.02 2.61
N VAL A 7 3.10 1.35 2.54
CA VAL A 7 2.65 2.62 1.96
C VAL A 7 1.71 3.31 2.94
N LYS A 8 2.04 4.55 3.33
CA LYS A 8 1.15 5.35 4.16
C LYS A 8 0.26 6.25 3.32
N PHE A 9 -0.97 6.40 3.78
CA PHE A 9 -2.02 7.19 3.16
C PHE A 9 -2.59 8.17 4.18
N HIS A 10 -2.87 9.38 3.74
CA HIS A 10 -3.74 10.32 4.43
C HIS A 10 -4.98 10.50 3.55
N VAL A 11 -6.12 10.01 4.01
CA VAL A 11 -7.34 9.94 3.20
C VAL A 11 -8.22 11.15 3.53
N ASN A 12 -8.87 11.72 2.51
CA ASN A 12 -9.89 12.74 2.74
C ASN A 12 -11.05 12.12 3.56
N PRO A 13 -11.49 12.73 4.68
CA PRO A 13 -12.57 12.21 5.52
C PRO A 13 -13.83 11.81 4.72
N ASP A 14 -14.17 12.55 3.67
CA ASP A 14 -15.37 12.29 2.85
C ASP A 14 -15.23 11.06 1.92
N ASN A 15 -14.02 10.49 1.80
CA ASN A 15 -13.73 9.36 0.92
C ASN A 15 -13.30 8.09 1.66
N ILE A 16 -13.39 8.04 3.00
CA ILE A 16 -12.93 6.89 3.78
C ILE A 16 -13.61 5.60 3.33
N ASP A 17 -14.93 5.60 3.14
CA ASP A 17 -15.66 4.40 2.73
C ASP A 17 -15.25 3.92 1.33
N ASN A 18 -15.12 4.85 0.37
CA ASN A 18 -14.66 4.53 -0.99
C ASN A 18 -13.23 3.99 -1.00
N PHE A 19 -12.34 4.55 -0.19
CA PHE A 19 -10.97 4.07 -0.03
C PHE A 19 -10.95 2.65 0.55
N LEU A 20 -11.71 2.40 1.62
CA LEU A 20 -11.81 1.07 2.21
C LEU A 20 -12.40 0.05 1.23
N ASP A 21 -13.39 0.44 0.44
CA ASP A 21 -14.00 -0.43 -0.57
C ASP A 21 -13.03 -0.75 -1.71
N ALA A 22 -12.16 0.19 -2.12
CA ALA A 22 -11.10 -0.09 -3.08
C ALA A 22 -10.16 -1.20 -2.56
N PHE A 23 -9.74 -1.14 -1.29
CA PHE A 23 -8.88 -2.18 -0.68
C PHE A 23 -9.62 -3.49 -0.43
N LYS A 24 -10.91 -3.48 -0.08
CA LYS A 24 -11.71 -4.71 0.09
C LYS A 24 -11.85 -5.49 -1.23
N ASN A 25 -11.95 -4.77 -2.35
CA ASN A 25 -12.10 -5.36 -3.68
C ASN A 25 -10.76 -5.62 -4.38
N ALA A 26 -9.64 -5.20 -3.79
CA ALA A 26 -8.31 -5.45 -4.33
C ALA A 26 -7.95 -6.95 -4.25
N THR A 27 -7.28 -7.45 -5.27
CA THR A 27 -6.72 -8.81 -5.30
C THR A 27 -5.21 -8.76 -5.09
N LEU A 28 -4.64 -9.86 -4.59
CA LEU A 28 -3.19 -10.00 -4.51
C LEU A 28 -2.59 -10.04 -5.92
N ASN A 29 -1.45 -9.38 -6.10
CA ASN A 29 -0.65 -9.49 -7.31
C ASN A 29 0.06 -10.84 -7.35
N GLN A 30 0.57 -11.22 -8.53
CA GLN A 30 1.38 -12.42 -8.66
C GLN A 30 2.63 -12.33 -7.78
N GLY A 31 2.89 -13.37 -6.98
CA GLY A 31 4.02 -13.41 -6.04
C GLY A 31 3.83 -12.60 -4.74
N GLN A 32 2.66 -11.96 -4.56
CA GLN A 32 2.28 -11.35 -3.30
C GLN A 32 1.65 -12.40 -2.37
N ILE A 33 2.24 -12.60 -1.20
CA ILE A 33 1.83 -13.60 -0.19
C ILE A 33 0.67 -13.07 0.65
N SER A 34 0.72 -11.80 1.06
CA SER A 34 -0.36 -11.17 1.81
C SER A 34 -0.41 -9.66 1.61
N ALA A 35 -1.58 -9.09 1.84
CA ALA A 35 -1.82 -7.65 1.92
C ALA A 35 -2.63 -7.35 3.18
N LYS A 36 -2.26 -6.28 3.89
CA LYS A 36 -2.98 -5.78 5.06
C LYS A 36 -3.15 -4.29 4.92
N LEU A 37 -4.30 -3.76 5.32
CA LEU A 37 -4.53 -2.34 5.50
C LEU A 37 -4.77 -2.09 6.99
N VAL A 38 -4.00 -1.18 7.57
CA VAL A 38 -4.05 -0.87 9.00
C VAL A 38 -4.38 0.60 9.16
N GLN A 39 -5.37 0.93 9.98
CA GLN A 39 -5.57 2.30 10.41
C GLN A 39 -4.58 2.65 11.52
N ILE A 40 -3.78 3.70 11.32
CA ILE A 40 -2.70 4.11 12.24
C ILE A 40 -3.04 5.39 13.00
N ALA A 41 -3.99 6.18 12.49
CA ALA A 41 -4.61 7.31 13.17
C ALA A 41 -5.96 7.64 12.49
N GLU A 42 -6.65 8.68 12.96
CA GLU A 42 -7.82 9.22 12.27
C GLU A 42 -7.46 9.59 10.82
N ASN A 43 -8.21 9.03 9.87
CA ASN A 43 -8.03 9.19 8.42
C ASN A 43 -6.62 8.85 7.87
N LYS A 44 -5.79 8.15 8.63
CA LYS A 44 -4.44 7.74 8.22
C LYS A 44 -4.32 6.23 8.26
N PHE A 45 -3.84 5.68 7.15
CA PHE A 45 -3.74 4.23 6.95
C PHE A 45 -2.35 3.84 6.46
N CYS A 46 -2.01 2.57 6.66
CA CYS A 46 -0.80 1.95 6.17
C CYS A 46 -1.17 0.64 5.47
N SER A 47 -0.86 0.51 4.18
CA SER A 47 -0.87 -0.81 3.54
C SER A 47 0.47 -1.50 3.75
N ILE A 48 0.41 -2.82 3.89
CA ILE A 48 1.57 -3.69 4.12
C ILE A 48 1.41 -4.89 3.19
N GLY A 49 2.29 -5.01 2.20
CA GLY A 49 2.37 -6.17 1.33
C GLY A 49 3.58 -7.04 1.67
N LEU A 50 3.39 -8.36 1.73
CA LEU A 50 4.46 -9.34 1.84
C LEU A 50 4.60 -10.08 0.51
N TRP A 51 5.83 -10.21 0.03
CA TRP A 51 6.17 -10.77 -1.28
C TRP A 51 7.18 -11.91 -1.15
N GLU A 52 7.11 -12.87 -2.07
CA GLU A 52 8.05 -13.99 -2.15
C GLU A 52 9.51 -13.52 -2.34
N SER A 53 9.69 -12.43 -3.11
CA SER A 53 10.99 -11.84 -3.40
C SER A 53 10.87 -10.37 -3.83
N GLN A 54 12.01 -9.69 -3.92
CA GLN A 54 12.08 -8.35 -4.51
C GLN A 54 11.68 -8.37 -6.00
N SER A 55 12.14 -9.36 -6.78
CA SER A 55 11.80 -9.48 -8.20
C SER A 55 10.30 -9.56 -8.42
N ALA A 56 9.60 -10.37 -7.61
CA ALA A 56 8.15 -10.49 -7.69
C ALA A 56 7.42 -9.16 -7.42
N MET A 57 7.93 -8.35 -6.48
CA MET A 57 7.40 -7.02 -6.22
C MET A 57 7.70 -6.05 -7.38
N ASP A 58 8.93 -6.08 -7.91
CA ASP A 58 9.36 -5.20 -9.00
C ASP A 58 8.57 -5.50 -10.29
N GLU A 59 8.30 -6.78 -10.58
CA GLU A 59 7.47 -7.23 -11.70
C GLU A 59 6.00 -6.78 -11.57
N ALA A 60 5.50 -6.61 -10.35
CA ALA A 60 4.14 -6.15 -10.05
C ALA A 60 4.04 -4.61 -9.91
N MET A 61 5.11 -3.86 -10.18
CA MET A 61 5.13 -2.41 -9.96
C MET A 61 4.04 -1.66 -10.74
N ASP A 62 3.85 -2.01 -12.01
CA ASP A 62 2.83 -1.37 -12.86
C ASP A 62 1.41 -1.65 -12.36
N ASP A 63 1.15 -2.87 -11.86
CA ASP A 63 -0.14 -3.24 -11.25
C ASP A 63 -0.40 -2.47 -9.95
N MET A 64 0.64 -2.33 -9.09
CA MET A 64 0.55 -1.53 -7.88
C MET A 64 0.27 -0.06 -8.20
N ILE A 65 0.96 0.53 -9.19
CA ILE A 65 0.72 1.90 -9.62
C ILE A 65 -0.71 2.04 -10.17
N SER A 66 -1.17 1.09 -10.97
CA SER A 66 -2.52 1.08 -11.53
C SER A 66 -3.58 1.07 -10.43
N PHE A 67 -3.40 0.27 -9.38
CA PHE A 67 -4.27 0.31 -8.21
C PHE A 67 -4.21 1.68 -7.50
N LEU A 68 -3.02 2.23 -7.27
CA LEU A 68 -2.88 3.54 -6.61
C LEU A 68 -3.61 4.65 -7.38
N ASP A 69 -3.54 4.65 -8.70
CA ASP A 69 -4.20 5.67 -9.52
C ASP A 69 -5.72 5.67 -9.34
N THR A 70 -6.33 4.53 -8.98
CA THR A 70 -7.76 4.45 -8.65
C THR A 70 -8.13 5.15 -7.35
N ILE A 71 -7.18 5.33 -6.41
CA ILE A 71 -7.45 5.90 -5.09
C ILE A 71 -6.78 7.27 -4.86
N ARG A 72 -5.81 7.68 -5.70
CA ARG A 72 -5.05 8.93 -5.50
C ARG A 72 -5.92 10.17 -5.32
N HIS A 73 -7.04 10.25 -6.02
CA HIS A 73 -7.99 11.37 -5.93
C HIS A 73 -8.73 11.45 -4.58
N MET A 74 -8.69 10.38 -3.78
CA MET A 74 -9.28 10.30 -2.43
C MET A 74 -8.29 10.76 -1.34
N LEU A 75 -7.03 11.03 -1.69
CA LEU A 75 -5.95 11.27 -0.75
C LEU A 75 -5.63 12.75 -0.57
N ILE A 76 -5.10 13.09 0.59
CA ILE A 76 -4.57 14.41 0.94
C ILE A 76 -3.06 14.42 0.68
N THR A 77 -2.55 15.50 0.10
CA THR A 77 -1.10 15.74 -0.04
C THR A 77 -0.42 15.72 1.33
N ILE A 78 0.56 14.84 1.50
CA ILE A 78 1.39 14.70 2.70
C ILE A 78 2.43 15.82 2.76
N SER A 79 3.16 16.03 1.65
CA SER A 79 4.17 17.09 1.49
C SER A 79 4.46 17.32 0.01
N GLU A 80 5.21 18.38 -0.33
CA GLU A 80 5.69 18.60 -1.70
C GLU A 80 6.62 17.49 -2.20
N GLU A 81 7.41 16.90 -1.30
CA GLU A 81 8.37 15.84 -1.63
C GLU A 81 7.70 14.48 -1.83
N LEU A 82 6.75 14.11 -0.96
CA LEU A 82 6.09 12.79 -0.99
C LEU A 82 4.84 12.77 -1.88
N GLY A 83 4.24 13.92 -2.17
CA GLY A 83 2.94 13.98 -2.83
C GLY A 83 1.84 13.41 -1.93
N VAL A 84 1.09 12.42 -2.42
CA VAL A 84 -0.12 11.89 -1.73
C VAL A 84 0.09 10.54 -1.02
N THR A 85 1.27 9.93 -1.17
CA THR A 85 1.62 8.63 -0.58
C THR A 85 3.05 8.66 -0.04
N ASP A 86 3.32 7.94 1.05
CA ASP A 86 4.66 7.74 1.61
C ASP A 86 5.06 6.26 1.48
N PRO A 87 5.70 5.84 0.37
CA PRO A 87 6.08 4.46 0.12
C PRO A 87 7.48 4.12 0.66
N ALA A 88 7.63 2.89 1.16
CA ALA A 88 8.91 2.27 1.49
C ALA A 88 8.87 0.77 1.15
N SER A 89 10.02 0.16 0.88
CA SER A 89 10.15 -1.28 0.70
C SER A 89 11.50 -1.80 1.20
N GLY A 90 11.57 -3.09 1.52
CA GLY A 90 12.82 -3.73 1.91
C GLY A 90 12.71 -5.23 2.18
N PRO A 91 13.85 -5.92 2.32
CA PRO A 91 13.89 -7.32 2.72
C PRO A 91 13.39 -7.51 4.15
N VAL A 92 12.70 -8.62 4.40
CA VAL A 92 12.36 -9.04 5.77
C VAL A 92 13.61 -9.59 6.44
N LEU A 93 14.10 -8.87 7.46
CA LEU A 93 15.32 -9.24 8.18
C LEU A 93 15.05 -10.14 9.40
N ILE A 94 13.91 -9.94 10.06
CA ILE A 94 13.51 -10.65 11.28
C ILE A 94 12.00 -10.87 11.23
N GLU A 95 11.54 -12.09 11.54
CA GLU A 95 10.14 -12.47 11.65
C GLU A 95 9.96 -13.37 12.88
N HIS A 96 8.90 -13.13 13.65
CA HIS A 96 8.50 -13.95 14.81
C HIS A 96 7.09 -14.49 14.55
N ASN A 97 6.91 -15.80 14.73
CA ASN A 97 5.64 -16.51 14.53
C ASN A 97 5.00 -16.89 15.87
#